data_AF-A0A821U8F6-F1
#
_entry.id   AF-A0A821U8F6-F1
#
_cell.length_a   1.000
_cell.length_b   1.000
_cell.length_c   1.000
_cell.angle_alpha   90.00
_cell.angle_beta   90.00
_cell.angle_gamma   90.00
#
_symmetry.space_group_name_H-M   'P 1'
#
loop_
_entity.id
_entity.type
_entity.pdbx_description
1 polymer ?
#
loop_
_entity_poly.entity_id
_entity_poly.type
_entity_poly.pdbx_seq_one_letter_code
_entity_poly.pdbx_strand_id
1 'polypeptide(L)'
;MLSKPIIALEHLPNETQQIDNHNEEKLIVSTSGQSNTNIDSRHNMFRTTARANYLKNQNKRQKLYDEHMKKIAESYKNGDLVGISISKIDRTNCDPKIMPCIIEKRSNNTNMITYHLICPYGRLLTTFLVHQLIPMAGIKPTEL
;
A
#
# COMPACT_ATOMS: atom_id res chain seq x y z
N MET A 1 -35.80 30.80 19.05
CA MET A 1 -34.35 30.97 19.23
C MET A 1 -33.66 29.85 18.46
N LEU A 2 -33.54 29.91 17.13
CA LEU A 2 -32.46 30.56 16.37
C LEU A 2 -31.06 30.24 16.93
N SER A 3 -30.40 29.22 16.36
CA SER A 3 -29.05 29.35 15.79
C SER A 3 -28.57 28.02 15.19
N LYS A 4 -28.57 27.95 13.86
CA LYS A 4 -27.52 27.36 13.01
C LYS A 4 -27.14 28.46 12.01
N PRO A 5 -26.01 28.44 11.29
CA PRO A 5 -24.98 27.40 11.13
C PRO A 5 -23.55 27.96 11.31
N ILE A 6 -22.49 27.18 11.03
CA ILE A 6 -21.30 27.60 10.24
C ILE A 6 -20.40 26.37 9.99
N ILE A 7 -19.92 26.29 8.75
CA ILE A 7 -19.03 25.30 8.15
C ILE A 7 -17.58 25.66 8.48
N ALA A 8 -16.72 24.67 8.74
CA ALA A 8 -15.28 24.83 8.57
C ALA A 8 -14.67 23.55 8.01
N LEU A 9 -14.34 23.61 6.70
CA LEU A 9 -13.31 22.78 6.07
C LEU A 9 -11.94 23.27 6.57
N GLU A 10 -11.18 22.41 7.23
CA GLU A 10 -9.72 22.55 7.35
C GLU A 10 -9.12 21.27 6.77
N HIS A 11 -8.83 21.22 5.47
CA HIS A 11 -7.50 21.48 4.88
C HIS A 11 -6.34 20.97 5.76
N LEU A 12 -5.99 19.68 5.58
CA LEU A 12 -4.67 19.17 5.92
C LEU A 12 -3.60 19.90 5.08
N PRO A 13 -2.54 20.47 5.69
CA PRO A 13 -1.45 21.04 4.95
C PRO A 13 -0.60 19.95 4.28
N ASN A 14 -0.35 20.13 2.99
CA ASN A 14 0.71 19.45 2.24
C ASN A 14 2.06 19.88 2.83
N GLU A 15 2.74 18.97 3.53
CA GLU A 15 4.15 19.16 3.89
C GLU A 15 4.99 19.13 2.60
N THR A 16 5.15 20.32 2.02
CA THR A 16 6.20 20.60 1.05
C THR A 16 7.48 20.80 1.85
N GLN A 17 8.39 19.83 1.81
CA GLN A 17 9.73 20.00 2.36
C GLN A 17 10.40 21.17 1.63
N GLN A 18 10.48 22.32 2.31
CA GLN A 18 11.33 23.44 1.94
C GLN A 18 12.78 22.97 2.13
N ILE A 19 13.52 22.92 1.04
CA ILE A 19 14.98 22.77 1.10
C ILE A 19 15.51 24.19 1.15
N ASP A 20 15.99 24.58 2.33
CA ASP A 20 16.64 25.87 2.58
C ASP A 20 17.90 26.00 1.72
N ASN A 21 17.87 26.95 0.80
CA ASN A 21 19.03 27.42 0.06
C ASN A 21 19.81 28.41 0.92
N HIS A 22 20.90 27.96 1.55
CA HIS A 22 21.97 28.84 2.00
C HIS A 22 23.34 28.16 1.87
N ASN A 23 24.05 28.49 0.79
CA ASN A 23 25.36 29.15 0.86
C ASN A 23 25.88 29.42 -0.56
N GLU A 24 25.86 30.69 -0.93
CA GLU A 24 26.65 31.22 -2.03
C GLU A 24 28.12 31.32 -1.59
N GLU A 25 28.93 30.31 -1.92
CA GLU A 25 30.36 30.55 -2.17
C GLU A 25 30.60 30.49 -3.67
N LYS A 26 30.77 31.69 -4.23
CA LYS A 26 30.91 31.98 -5.65
C LYS A 26 32.33 31.59 -6.10
N LEU A 27 32.53 30.33 -6.46
CA LEU A 27 33.74 29.90 -7.17
C LEU A 27 33.61 30.29 -8.65
N ILE A 28 34.12 31.47 -9.02
CA ILE A 28 34.17 31.92 -10.42
C ILE A 28 35.34 31.20 -11.09
N VAL A 29 35.08 30.00 -11.64
CA VAL A 29 35.96 29.40 -12.65
C VAL A 29 35.57 29.99 -14.00
N SER A 30 36.33 31.01 -14.42
CA SER A 30 36.25 31.60 -15.76
C SER A 30 36.63 30.57 -16.82
N THR A 31 35.67 29.73 -17.20
CA THR A 31 35.76 28.88 -18.39
C THR A 31 35.03 29.62 -19.51
N SER A 32 35.78 30.01 -20.52
CA SER A 32 35.32 30.69 -21.75
C SER A 32 33.98 30.16 -22.24
N GLY A 33 33.01 31.07 -22.37
CA GLY A 33 31.63 30.77 -22.76
C GLY A 33 31.52 30.12 -24.14
N GLN A 34 31.05 28.87 -24.14
CA GLN A 34 30.13 28.40 -25.16
C GLN A 34 28.78 28.24 -24.49
N SER A 35 27.82 29.07 -24.89
CA SER A 35 26.43 28.98 -24.44
C SER A 35 25.79 27.70 -25.01
N ASN A 36 26.04 26.57 -24.35
CA ASN A 36 25.42 25.27 -24.65
C ASN A 36 23.97 25.17 -24.10
N THR A 37 23.20 26.25 -24.17
CA THR A 37 21.80 26.31 -23.72
C THR A 37 20.89 25.30 -24.43
N ASN A 38 21.30 24.83 -25.62
CA ASN A 38 20.59 23.83 -26.41
C ASN A 38 20.81 22.38 -25.90
N ILE A 39 21.97 22.10 -25.28
CA ILE A 39 22.30 20.75 -24.78
C ILE A 39 21.54 20.44 -23.48
N ASP A 40 21.43 21.43 -22.58
CA ASP A 40 20.63 21.28 -21.36
C ASP A 40 19.14 21.10 -21.66
N SER A 41 18.63 21.76 -22.70
CA SER A 41 17.24 21.60 -23.16
C SER A 41 16.93 20.17 -23.63
N ARG A 42 17.82 19.57 -24.45
CA ARG A 42 17.65 18.19 -24.93
C ARG A 42 17.73 17.17 -23.78
N HIS A 43 18.71 17.29 -22.89
CA HIS A 43 18.80 16.39 -21.73
C HIS A 43 17.61 16.55 -20.78
N ASN A 44 17.09 17.77 -20.61
CA ASN A 44 15.89 17.99 -19.81
C ASN A 44 14.67 17.30 -20.44
N MET A 45 14.51 17.36 -21.77
CA MET A 45 13.47 16.61 -22.48
C MET A 45 13.56 15.09 -22.24
N PHE A 46 14.77 14.52 -22.29
CA PHE A 46 14.95 13.10 -21.98
C PHE A 46 14.62 12.78 -20.52
N ARG A 47 15.02 13.63 -19.57
CA ARG A 47 14.72 13.48 -18.14
C ARG A 47 13.22 13.55 -17.86
N THR A 48 12.51 14.53 -18.43
CA THR A 48 11.06 14.68 -18.24
C THR A 48 10.30 13.51 -18.88
N THR A 49 10.70 13.08 -20.07
CA THR A 49 10.12 11.91 -20.74
C THR A 49 10.35 10.62 -19.94
N ALA A 50 11.58 10.40 -19.43
CA ALA A 50 11.89 9.26 -18.58
C ALA A 50 11.07 9.28 -17.28
N ARG A 51 10.94 10.45 -16.64
CA ARG A 51 10.11 10.62 -15.43
C ARG A 51 8.64 10.32 -15.70
N ALA A 52 8.09 10.83 -16.81
CA ALA A 52 6.70 10.57 -17.19
C ALA A 52 6.47 9.07 -17.46
N ASN A 53 7.40 8.41 -18.16
CA ASN A 53 7.33 6.97 -18.42
C ASN A 53 7.45 6.14 -17.12
N TYR A 54 8.35 6.52 -16.21
CA TYR A 54 8.49 5.87 -14.91
C TYR A 54 7.17 5.95 -14.12
N LEU A 55 6.59 7.15 -14.01
CA LEU A 55 5.35 7.36 -13.26
C LEU A 55 4.16 6.62 -13.90
N LYS A 56 4.08 6.63 -15.24
CA LYS A 56 3.06 5.87 -15.98
C LYS A 56 3.18 4.38 -15.71
N ASN A 57 4.39 3.83 -15.71
CA ASN A 57 4.64 2.42 -15.44
C ASN A 57 4.33 2.06 -13.98
N GLN A 58 4.70 2.91 -13.02
CA GLN A 58 4.35 2.75 -11.61
C GLN A 58 2.82 2.67 -11.44
N ASN A 59 2.08 3.62 -12.01
CA ASN A 59 0.62 3.64 -11.95
C ASN A 59 -0.01 2.42 -12.60
N LYS A 60 0.54 1.96 -13.74
CA LYS A 60 0.08 0.74 -14.39
C LYS A 60 0.27 -0.49 -13.50
N ARG A 61 1.43 -0.62 -12.85
CA ARG A 61 1.71 -1.72 -11.92
C ARG A 61 0.79 -1.70 -10.70
N GLN A 62 0.52 -0.52 -10.15
CA GLN A 62 -0.41 -0.37 -9.03
C GLN A 62 -1.82 -0.82 -9.42
N LYS A 63 -2.33 -0.35 -10.56
CA LYS A 63 -3.67 -0.76 -11.05
C LYS A 63 -3.79 -2.28 -11.23
N LEU A 64 -2.79 -2.91 -11.84
CA LEU A 64 -2.79 -4.36 -12.02
C LEU A 64 -2.80 -5.10 -10.67
N TYR A 65 -2.07 -4.59 -9.68
CA TYR A 65 -2.08 -5.15 -8.33
C TYR A 65 -3.45 -5.00 -7.67
N ASP A 66 -4.06 -3.81 -7.74
CA ASP A 66 -5.36 -3.53 -7.14
C ASP A 66 -6.47 -4.38 -7.77
N GLU A 67 -6.48 -4.51 -9.11
CA GLU A 67 -7.39 -5.38 -9.86
C GLU A 67 -7.22 -6.85 -9.46
N HIS A 68 -5.97 -7.31 -9.35
CA HIS A 68 -5.66 -8.68 -8.94
C HIS A 68 -6.11 -8.95 -7.49
N MET A 69 -5.83 -8.03 -6.56
CA MET A 69 -6.28 -8.15 -5.17
C MET A 69 -7.79 -8.15 -5.05
N LYS A 70 -8.49 -7.30 -5.82
CA LYS A 70 -9.95 -7.27 -5.86
C LYS A 70 -10.53 -8.61 -6.33
N LYS A 71 -9.96 -9.18 -7.39
CA LYS A 71 -10.39 -10.49 -7.90
C LYS A 71 -10.22 -11.60 -6.85
N ILE A 72 -9.11 -11.60 -6.12
CA ILE A 72 -8.90 -12.54 -5.01
C ILE A 72 -9.92 -12.29 -3.88
N ALA A 73 -10.17 -11.02 -3.53
CA ALA A 73 -11.15 -10.66 -2.51
C ALA A 73 -12.55 -11.21 -2.80
N GLU A 74 -12.93 -11.18 -4.08
CA GLU A 74 -14.21 -11.68 -4.57
C GLU A 74 -14.32 -13.20 -4.49
N SER A 75 -13.20 -13.93 -4.57
CA SER A 75 -13.18 -15.39 -4.51
C SER A 75 -13.47 -15.94 -3.10
N TYR A 76 -13.13 -15.20 -2.06
CA TYR A 76 -13.36 -15.61 -0.67
C TYR A 76 -14.80 -15.44 -0.22
N LYS A 77 -15.34 -16.47 0.44
CA LYS A 77 -16.69 -16.56 0.99
C LYS A 77 -16.63 -16.85 2.50
N ASN A 78 -17.73 -16.56 3.18
CA ASN A 78 -17.89 -16.95 4.58
C ASN A 78 -17.89 -18.49 4.65
N GLY A 79 -17.18 -19.05 5.63
CA GLY A 79 -16.96 -20.48 5.79
C GLY A 79 -15.68 -21.01 5.10
N ASP A 80 -15.01 -20.22 4.26
CA ASP A 80 -13.77 -20.65 3.63
C ASP A 80 -12.64 -20.79 4.65
N LEU A 81 -11.80 -21.81 4.47
CA LEU A 81 -10.58 -22.02 5.24
C LEU A 81 -9.45 -21.18 4.65
N VAL A 82 -8.84 -20.36 5.49
CA VAL A 82 -7.69 -19.50 5.17
C VAL A 82 -6.64 -19.64 6.26
N GLY A 83 -5.40 -19.32 5.94
CA GLY A 83 -4.29 -19.25 6.89
C GLY A 83 -3.93 -17.80 7.18
N ILE A 84 -3.49 -17.52 8.40
CA ILE A 84 -2.82 -16.25 8.71
C ILE A 84 -1.39 -16.52 9.15
N SER A 85 -0.45 -15.70 8.71
CA SER A 85 0.95 -15.83 9.11
C SER A 85 1.17 -15.29 10.52
N ILE A 86 1.79 -16.08 11.38
CA ILE A 86 2.26 -15.65 12.70
C ILE A 86 3.70 -15.17 12.54
N SER A 87 3.94 -13.87 12.76
CA SER A 87 5.26 -13.26 12.59
C SER A 87 6.25 -13.62 13.71
N LYS A 88 5.73 -13.92 14.90
CA LYS A 88 6.55 -14.21 16.08
C LYS A 88 6.70 -15.72 16.24
N ILE A 89 7.90 -16.21 15.95
CA ILE A 89 8.30 -17.58 16.22
C ILE A 89 8.60 -17.68 17.72
N ASP A 90 8.08 -18.72 18.36
CA ASP A 90 8.45 -19.12 19.71
C ASP A 90 9.95 -19.46 19.80
N ARG A 91 10.53 -19.47 21.00
CA ARG A 91 11.94 -19.86 21.16
C ARG A 91 12.18 -21.32 20.77
N THR A 92 11.12 -22.12 20.77
CA THR A 92 11.11 -23.55 20.49
C THR A 92 10.95 -23.89 19.00
N ASN A 93 10.52 -22.93 18.16
CA ASN A 93 10.25 -23.11 16.72
C ASN A 93 9.35 -24.32 16.42
N CYS A 94 8.47 -24.65 17.38
CA CYS A 94 7.54 -25.76 17.27
C CYS A 94 6.17 -25.27 16.77
N ASP A 95 5.87 -23.99 16.98
CA ASP A 95 4.59 -23.43 16.58
C ASP A 95 4.48 -23.30 15.05
N PRO A 96 3.32 -23.65 14.46
CA PRO A 96 3.11 -23.51 13.03
C PRO A 96 3.16 -22.03 12.63
N LYS A 97 3.96 -21.72 11.61
CA LYS A 97 4.09 -20.35 11.06
C LYS A 97 2.79 -19.80 10.45
N ILE A 98 1.84 -20.69 10.17
CA ILE A 98 0.54 -20.36 9.58
C ILE A 98 -0.54 -20.93 10.51
N MET A 99 -1.40 -20.06 11.02
CA MET A 99 -2.56 -20.47 11.80
C MET A 99 -3.78 -20.64 10.88
N PRO A 100 -4.41 -21.82 10.86
CA PRO A 100 -5.66 -22.02 10.11
C PRO A 100 -6.81 -21.25 10.76
N CYS A 101 -7.64 -20.64 9.94
CA CYS A 101 -8.76 -19.79 10.32
C CYS A 101 -9.92 -19.99 9.34
N ILE A 102 -11.15 -19.83 9.83
CA ILE A 102 -12.36 -19.82 9.01
C ILE A 102 -12.84 -18.38 8.88
N ILE A 103 -13.26 -17.99 7.68
CA ILE A 103 -13.89 -16.68 7.46
C ILE A 103 -15.28 -16.68 8.09
N GLU A 104 -15.46 -15.94 9.17
CA GLU A 104 -16.77 -15.79 9.82
C GLU A 104 -17.65 -14.79 9.06
N LYS A 105 -17.08 -13.61 8.77
CA LYS A 105 -17.83 -12.51 8.17
C LYS A 105 -16.94 -11.66 7.27
N ARG A 106 -17.40 -11.48 6.04
CA ARG A 106 -16.92 -10.44 5.11
C ARG A 106 -17.62 -9.11 5.39
N SER A 107 -16.85 -8.04 5.58
CA SER A 107 -17.33 -6.67 5.73
C SER A 107 -16.81 -5.81 4.59
N ASN A 108 -17.72 -5.18 3.85
CA ASN A 108 -17.40 -4.24 2.79
C ASN A 108 -17.54 -2.82 3.33
N ASN A 109 -16.43 -2.23 3.75
CA ASN A 109 -16.38 -0.79 4.00
C ASN A 109 -16.14 -0.05 2.68
N THR A 110 -16.52 1.22 2.63
CA THR A 110 -16.71 2.05 1.41
C THR A 110 -15.66 1.89 0.32
N ASN A 111 -14.40 1.57 0.68
CA ASN A 111 -13.32 1.27 -0.28
C ASN A 111 -12.51 -0.01 0.02
N MET A 112 -12.81 -0.76 1.09
CA MET A 112 -11.98 -1.90 1.50
C MET A 112 -12.82 -3.07 2.02
N ILE A 113 -12.48 -4.26 1.55
CA ILE A 113 -13.05 -5.51 2.02
C ILE A 113 -12.17 -6.03 3.15
N THR A 114 -12.81 -6.30 4.28
CA THR A 114 -12.16 -6.82 5.50
C THR A 114 -12.86 -8.10 5.94
N TYR A 115 -12.11 -8.97 6.61
CA TYR A 115 -12.57 -10.28 7.04
C TYR A 115 -12.44 -10.43 8.55
N HIS A 116 -13.51 -10.90 9.19
CA HIS A 116 -13.47 -11.42 10.55
C HIS A 116 -13.21 -12.92 10.50
N LEU A 117 -12.29 -13.38 11.33
CA LEU A 117 -11.79 -14.75 11.30
C LEU A 117 -12.03 -15.44 12.65
N ILE A 118 -12.31 -16.74 12.59
CA ILE A 118 -12.36 -17.64 13.73
C ILE A 118 -11.22 -18.64 13.58
N CYS A 119 -10.39 -18.79 14.61
CA CYS A 119 -9.36 -19.83 14.70
C CYS A 119 -9.79 -20.91 15.72
N PRO A 120 -9.04 -22.02 15.83
CA PRO A 120 -9.33 -23.07 16.82
C PRO A 120 -9.41 -22.57 18.27
N TYR A 121 -8.73 -21.47 18.58
CA TYR A 121 -8.69 -20.86 19.91
C TYR A 121 -9.79 -19.80 20.14
N GLY A 122 -10.64 -19.54 19.15
CA GLY A 122 -11.75 -18.60 19.24
C GLY A 122 -11.75 -17.53 18.14
N ARG A 123 -12.53 -16.48 18.36
CA ARG A 123 -12.67 -15.39 17.40
C ARG A 123 -11.52 -14.40 17.52
N LEU A 124 -10.92 -14.04 16.39
CA LEU A 124 -9.92 -12.96 16.35
C LEU A 124 -10.61 -11.60 16.44
N LEU A 125 -10.12 -10.75 17.34
CA LEU A 125 -10.66 -9.41 17.56
C LEU A 125 -10.35 -8.45 16.40
N THR A 126 -9.23 -8.68 15.71
CA THR A 126 -8.78 -7.87 14.58
C THR A 126 -9.45 -8.28 13.29
N THR A 127 -9.62 -7.31 12.38
CA THR A 127 -10.02 -7.59 11.00
C THR A 127 -8.80 -7.72 10.11
N PHE A 128 -8.94 -8.55 9.07
CA PHE A 128 -7.85 -8.87 8.16
C PHE A 128 -8.17 -8.43 6.74
N LEU A 129 -7.13 -8.05 5.99
CA LEU A 129 -7.20 -7.73 4.57
C LEU A 129 -6.83 -8.96 3.73
N VAL A 130 -7.27 -8.95 2.47
CA VAL A 130 -7.05 -10.06 1.51
C VAL A 130 -5.59 -10.50 1.44
N HIS A 131 -4.64 -9.55 1.39
CA HIS A 131 -3.22 -9.85 1.25
C HIS A 131 -2.60 -10.49 2.50
N GLN A 132 -3.31 -10.46 3.63
CA GLN A 132 -2.90 -11.09 4.88
C GLN A 132 -3.45 -12.52 5.00
N LEU A 133 -4.35 -12.92 4.10
CA LEU A 133 -4.95 -14.25 4.05
C LEU A 133 -4.17 -15.14 3.09
N ILE A 134 -3.81 -16.32 3.57
CA ILE A 134 -3.19 -17.38 2.78
C ILE A 134 -4.30 -18.36 2.38
N PRO A 135 -4.54 -18.60 1.08
CA PRO A 135 -5.55 -19.57 0.66
C PRO A 135 -5.13 -20.98 1.09
N MET A 136 -6.03 -21.69 1.79
CA MET A 136 -5.82 -23.08 2.24
C MET A 136 -6.66 -24.08 1.42
N ALA A 137 -7.13 -23.67 0.24
CA ALA A 137 -8.01 -24.48 -0.61
C ALA A 137 -7.36 -25.84 -0.92
N GLY A 138 -8.05 -26.92 -0.55
CA GLY A 138 -7.58 -28.30 -0.73
C GLY A 138 -7.19 -29.02 0.57
N ILE A 139 -7.03 -28.30 1.69
CA ILE A 139 -6.76 -28.90 3.00
C ILE A 139 -8.07 -29.03 3.75
N LYS A 140 -8.50 -30.26 4.06
CA LYS A 140 -9.70 -30.49 4.86
C LYS A 140 -9.41 -30.24 6.33
N PRO A 141 -10.34 -29.65 7.11
CA PRO A 141 -10.14 -29.38 8.54
C PRO A 141 -9.82 -30.62 9.38
N THR A 142 -10.12 -31.83 8.88
CA THR A 142 -9.88 -33.09 9.58
C THR A 142 -8.41 -33.54 9.62
N GLU A 143 -7.53 -32.86 8.88
CA GLU A 143 -6.11 -33.22 8.72
C GLU A 143 -5.14 -32.22 9.39
N LEU A 144 -5.67 -31.31 10.22
CA LEU A 144 -4.90 -30.31 10.97
C LEU A 144 -4.89 -30.60 12.48
#